data_AF-K2BVK1-F1
#
_entry.id   AF-K2BVK1-F1
#
_cell.length_a   1.000
_cell.length_b   1.000
_cell.length_c   1.000
_cell.angle_alpha   90.00
_cell.angle_beta   90.00
_cell.angle_gamma   90.00
#
_symmetry.space_group_name_H-M   'P 1'
#
loop_
_entity.id
_entity.type
_entity.pdbx_description
1 polymer ?
#
loop_
_entity_poly.entity_id
_entity_poly.type
_entity_poly.pdbx_seq_one_letter_code
_entity_poly.pdbx_strand_id
1 'polypeptide(L)'
;MKKAIMVLALTLLAACVWADSTIVEKWSVYKGAWFEILYPGNFWEKPSLKDRNNPAKYSSVFFVAPEGNVEFYVMAPKYGMEPVDIALSQEQEIVVAESKKNERGLIFKDTTICAKDGSYMRLIEDYTDTTGPNTYTRRTFSIKYKNQKVFNEYRAVYEMFKNSLMKRAF
;
A
#
# COMPACT_ATOMS: atom_id res chain seq x y z
N MET A 1 33.68 -30.89 49.00
CA MET A 1 34.67 -30.53 47.95
C MET A 1 34.25 -31.18 46.63
N LYS A 2 33.95 -30.34 45.62
CA LYS A 2 34.03 -30.51 44.14
C LYS A 2 33.53 -31.86 43.54
N LYS A 3 32.67 -31.91 42.54
CA LYS A 3 32.75 -31.20 41.23
C LYS A 3 31.36 -31.11 40.59
N ALA A 4 30.94 -29.90 40.20
CA ALA A 4 29.86 -29.70 39.25
C ALA A 4 30.44 -29.84 37.84
N ILE A 5 29.84 -30.69 37.02
CA ILE A 5 30.16 -30.82 35.59
C ILE A 5 29.39 -29.72 34.87
N MET A 6 30.11 -28.71 34.40
CA MET A 6 29.59 -27.66 33.54
C MET A 6 29.59 -28.19 32.10
N VAL A 7 28.42 -28.53 31.59
CA VAL A 7 28.24 -28.87 30.16
C VAL A 7 28.17 -27.56 29.38
N LEU A 8 29.22 -27.30 28.61
CA LEU A 8 29.31 -26.17 27.69
C LEU A 8 28.47 -26.51 26.44
N ALA A 9 27.24 -26.01 26.37
CA ALA A 9 26.43 -26.10 25.16
C ALA A 9 26.99 -25.12 24.12
N LEU A 10 27.65 -25.67 23.11
CA LEU A 10 28.16 -24.94 21.95
C LEU A 10 26.96 -24.53 21.08
N THR A 11 26.48 -23.32 21.25
CA THR A 11 25.44 -22.73 20.38
C THR A 11 26.06 -22.41 19.02
N LEU A 12 25.78 -23.26 18.02
CA LEU A 12 25.91 -22.86 16.61
C LEU A 12 24.89 -21.76 16.35
N LEU A 13 25.30 -20.49 16.47
CA LEU A 13 24.62 -19.40 15.78
C LEU A 13 24.84 -19.62 14.28
N ALA A 14 23.88 -20.26 13.63
CA ALA A 14 23.69 -20.07 12.20
C ALA A 14 23.37 -18.59 12.02
N ALA A 15 24.35 -17.80 11.59
CA ALA A 15 24.11 -16.45 11.11
C ALA A 15 23.11 -16.58 9.96
N CYS A 16 21.84 -16.24 10.23
CA CYS A 16 20.87 -15.96 9.19
C CYS A 16 21.41 -14.73 8.47
N VAL A 17 22.22 -14.97 7.43
CA VAL A 17 22.55 -13.95 6.46
C VAL A 17 21.23 -13.60 5.80
N TRP A 18 20.59 -12.54 6.29
CA TRP A 18 19.49 -11.92 5.56
C TRP A 18 20.12 -11.39 4.28
N ALA A 19 19.96 -12.13 3.19
CA ALA A 19 20.22 -11.58 1.87
C ALA A 19 19.31 -10.36 1.75
N ASP A 20 19.90 -9.17 1.81
CA ASP A 20 19.23 -7.91 1.59
C ASP A 20 18.94 -7.85 0.08
N SER A 21 17.85 -8.49 -0.34
CA SER A 21 17.37 -8.35 -1.71
C SER A 21 16.86 -6.93 -1.81
N THR A 22 17.65 -6.04 -2.40
CA THR A 22 17.20 -4.72 -2.81
C THR A 22 16.16 -4.89 -3.93
N ILE A 23 14.91 -5.10 -3.53
CA ILE A 23 13.76 -5.36 -4.44
C ILE A 23 13.55 -4.21 -5.43
N VAL A 24 14.07 -3.03 -5.09
CA VAL A 24 13.92 -1.79 -5.84
C VAL A 24 15.28 -1.13 -6.04
N GLU A 25 15.90 -1.34 -7.19
CA GLU A 25 17.16 -0.67 -7.54
C GLU A 25 16.94 0.78 -8.00
N LYS A 26 15.74 1.12 -8.48
CA LYS A 26 15.43 2.45 -9.02
C LYS A 26 13.96 2.81 -8.80
N TRP A 27 13.70 4.08 -8.53
CA TRP A 27 12.36 4.66 -8.43
C TRP A 27 12.00 5.41 -9.71
N SER A 28 10.73 5.31 -10.11
CA SER A 28 10.12 6.05 -11.21
C SER A 28 9.04 7.01 -10.68
N VAL A 29 8.75 8.07 -11.43
CA VAL A 29 7.71 9.05 -11.08
C VAL A 29 6.49 8.84 -11.97
N TYR A 30 5.34 8.60 -11.38
CA TYR A 30 4.06 8.64 -12.09
C TYR A 30 3.40 10.01 -11.93
N LYS A 31 2.79 10.52 -13.01
CA LYS A 31 2.14 11.84 -13.05
C LYS A 31 0.63 11.70 -13.26
N GLY A 32 -0.11 11.68 -12.16
CA GLY A 32 -1.57 11.69 -12.18
C GLY A 32 -2.17 13.05 -12.59
N ALA A 33 -3.50 13.15 -12.48
CA ALA A 33 -4.22 14.39 -12.77
C ALA A 33 -3.81 15.54 -11.84
N TRP A 34 -3.71 15.25 -10.54
CA TRP A 34 -3.48 16.23 -9.47
C TRP A 34 -2.34 15.84 -8.50
N PHE A 35 -1.62 14.77 -8.81
CA PHE A 35 -0.57 14.24 -7.96
C PHE A 35 0.63 13.73 -8.75
N GLU A 36 1.76 13.62 -8.07
CA GLU A 36 2.91 12.83 -8.47
C GLU A 36 3.23 11.83 -7.36
N ILE A 37 3.71 10.64 -7.72
CA ILE A 37 4.07 9.61 -6.76
C ILE A 37 5.28 8.82 -7.27
N LEU A 38 6.17 8.42 -6.36
CA LEU A 38 7.26 7.51 -6.66
C LEU A 38 6.77 6.07 -6.57
N TYR A 39 7.19 5.23 -7.51
CA TYR A 39 6.95 3.78 -7.49
C TYR A 39 8.22 3.00 -7.91
N PRO A 40 8.34 1.70 -7.55
CA PRO A 40 9.45 0.88 -8.00
C PRO A 40 9.54 0.83 -9.53
N GLY A 41 10.69 1.15 -10.11
CA GLY A 41 10.85 1.33 -11.55
C GLY A 41 10.69 0.06 -12.39
N ASN A 42 10.68 -1.11 -11.75
CA ASN A 42 10.38 -2.40 -12.36
C ASN A 42 8.88 -2.77 -12.33
N PHE A 43 8.03 -1.99 -11.66
CA PHE A 43 6.60 -2.26 -11.64
C PHE A 43 5.92 -1.72 -12.89
N TRP A 44 4.85 -2.40 -13.33
CA TRP A 44 4.00 -1.91 -14.40
C TRP A 44 2.92 -0.99 -13.88
N GLU A 45 2.74 0.15 -14.52
CA GLU A 45 1.64 1.06 -14.25
C GLU A 45 0.36 0.63 -14.99
N LYS A 46 -0.76 0.64 -14.28
CA LYS A 46 -2.10 0.43 -14.82
C LYS A 46 -3.00 1.58 -14.35
N PRO A 47 -3.07 2.68 -15.12
CA PRO A 47 -4.00 3.77 -14.85
C PRO A 47 -5.45 3.26 -14.84
N SER A 48 -6.28 3.77 -13.92
CA SER A 48 -7.62 3.22 -13.69
C SER A 48 -8.73 4.28 -13.81
N LEU A 49 -9.04 5.01 -12.75
CA LEU A 49 -10.10 6.01 -12.77
C LEU A 49 -9.63 7.29 -13.45
N LYS A 50 -10.36 7.73 -14.47
CA LYS A 50 -10.18 9.04 -15.10
C LYS A 50 -10.58 10.16 -14.15
N ASP A 51 -9.86 11.26 -14.21
CA ASP A 51 -10.23 12.43 -13.43
C ASP A 51 -11.42 13.17 -14.03
N ARG A 52 -12.40 13.52 -13.18
CA ARG A 52 -13.63 14.19 -13.61
C ARG A 52 -13.36 15.55 -14.26
N ASN A 53 -12.37 16.29 -13.74
CA ASN A 53 -12.06 17.66 -14.18
C ASN A 53 -10.82 17.73 -15.07
N ASN A 54 -10.11 16.62 -15.25
CA ASN A 54 -9.03 16.47 -16.21
C ASN A 54 -9.11 15.09 -16.90
N PRO A 55 -10.05 14.89 -17.84
CA PRO A 55 -10.28 13.59 -18.49
C PRO A 55 -9.08 13.03 -19.27
N ALA A 56 -8.12 13.88 -19.62
CA ALA A 56 -6.86 13.43 -20.23
C ALA A 56 -6.01 12.60 -19.26
N LYS A 57 -6.19 12.77 -17.95
CA LYS A 57 -5.39 12.14 -16.90
C LYS A 57 -6.24 11.29 -15.95
N TYR A 58 -5.56 10.60 -15.03
CA TYR A 58 -6.15 9.64 -14.11
C TYR A 58 -6.04 10.13 -12.66
N SER A 59 -7.08 9.88 -11.88
CA SER A 59 -7.12 10.10 -10.42
C SER A 59 -6.59 8.91 -9.64
N SER A 60 -6.59 7.71 -10.24
CA SER A 60 -6.05 6.48 -9.64
C SER A 60 -5.16 5.68 -10.59
N VAL A 61 -4.27 4.89 -10.02
CA VAL A 61 -3.31 4.03 -10.73
C VAL A 61 -2.94 2.84 -9.85
N PHE A 62 -2.74 1.69 -10.48
CA PHE A 62 -2.13 0.51 -9.88
C PHE A 62 -0.67 0.37 -10.36
N PHE A 63 0.19 -0.13 -9.48
CA PHE A 63 1.57 -0.50 -9.80
C PHE A 63 1.77 -1.96 -9.46
N VAL A 64 2.01 -2.80 -10.46
CA VAL A 64 2.06 -4.26 -10.32
C VAL A 64 3.50 -4.74 -10.40
N ALA A 65 3.96 -5.52 -9.43
CA ALA A 65 5.27 -6.13 -9.49
C ALA A 65 5.40 -7.10 -10.67
N PRO A 66 6.62 -7.30 -11.22
CA PRO A 66 6.86 -8.23 -12.32
C PRO A 66 6.26 -9.64 -12.14
N GLU A 67 6.31 -10.15 -10.91
CA GLU A 67 5.83 -11.48 -10.58
C GLU A 67 4.32 -11.52 -10.23
N GLY A 68 3.64 -10.36 -10.24
CA GLY A 68 2.24 -10.24 -9.87
C GLY A 68 1.92 -10.59 -8.40
N ASN A 69 2.95 -10.77 -7.56
CA ASN A 69 2.81 -11.16 -6.16
C ASN A 69 2.41 -10.00 -5.24
N VAL A 70 2.64 -8.76 -5.67
CA VAL A 70 2.22 -7.53 -4.99
C VAL A 70 1.75 -6.49 -6.00
N GLU A 71 0.75 -5.71 -5.59
CA GLU A 71 0.22 -4.57 -6.33
C GLU A 71 0.01 -3.41 -5.36
N PHE A 72 0.54 -2.23 -5.71
CA PHE A 72 0.26 -0.99 -5.00
C PHE A 72 -0.82 -0.20 -5.74
N TYR A 73 -1.56 0.61 -5.00
CA TYR A 73 -2.58 1.48 -5.53
C TYR A 73 -2.49 2.84 -4.87
N VAL A 74 -2.76 3.89 -5.64
CA VAL A 74 -3.06 5.21 -5.11
C VAL A 74 -4.23 5.82 -5.86
N MET A 75 -5.08 6.53 -5.13
CA MET A 75 -6.04 7.49 -5.65
C MET A 75 -5.90 8.81 -4.91
N ALA A 76 -5.74 9.92 -5.64
CA ALA A 76 -5.57 11.25 -5.07
C ALA A 76 -6.14 12.36 -5.98
N PRO A 77 -7.47 12.42 -6.16
CA PRO A 77 -8.12 13.48 -6.94
C PRO A 77 -8.05 14.83 -6.22
N LYS A 78 -8.25 15.93 -6.97
CA LYS A 78 -8.36 17.28 -6.39
C LYS A 78 -9.62 17.46 -5.54
N TYR A 79 -10.73 16.89 -5.99
CA TYR A 79 -12.01 16.86 -5.28
C TYR A 79 -12.38 15.41 -5.06
N GLY A 80 -12.88 15.08 -3.87
CA GLY A 80 -12.98 13.69 -3.49
C GLY A 80 -13.86 12.88 -4.44
N MET A 81 -13.43 11.64 -4.61
CA MET A 81 -13.96 10.64 -5.52
C MET A 81 -14.01 9.33 -4.72
N GLU A 82 -15.01 8.50 -4.99
CA GLU A 82 -15.07 7.16 -4.41
C GLU A 82 -14.09 6.23 -5.13
N PRO A 83 -13.29 5.41 -4.40
CA PRO A 83 -12.32 4.47 -4.98
C PRO A 83 -13.04 3.20 -5.48
N VAL A 84 -13.93 3.35 -6.44
CA VAL A 84 -14.80 2.25 -6.93
C VAL A 84 -14.03 1.13 -7.63
N ASP A 85 -12.83 1.42 -8.12
CA ASP A 85 -11.93 0.47 -8.78
C ASP A 85 -11.21 -0.48 -7.81
N ILE A 86 -11.29 -0.21 -6.51
CA ILE A 86 -10.87 -1.11 -5.44
C ILE A 86 -12.02 -1.45 -4.48
N ALA A 87 -13.27 -1.37 -4.94
CA ALA A 87 -14.41 -1.80 -4.15
C ALA A 87 -14.28 -3.28 -3.71
N LEU A 88 -14.92 -3.64 -2.59
CA LEU A 88 -15.00 -5.02 -2.12
C LEU A 88 -15.80 -5.87 -3.11
N SER A 89 -15.20 -6.94 -3.61
CA SER A 89 -15.90 -7.97 -4.38
C SER A 89 -16.58 -8.93 -3.41
N GLN A 90 -17.88 -8.70 -3.13
CA GLN A 90 -18.62 -9.50 -2.14
C GLN A 90 -18.66 -11.00 -2.47
N GLU A 91 -18.55 -11.36 -3.74
CA GLU A 91 -18.50 -12.75 -4.19
C GLU A 91 -17.17 -13.42 -3.84
N GLN A 92 -16.05 -12.70 -3.97
CA GLN A 92 -14.69 -13.26 -3.93
C GLN A 92 -13.92 -12.91 -2.65
N GLU A 93 -14.35 -11.90 -1.91
CA GLU A 93 -13.59 -11.31 -0.83
C GLU A 93 -14.42 -11.19 0.46
N ILE A 94 -13.69 -11.12 1.58
CA ILE A 94 -14.25 -10.87 2.91
C ILE A 94 -13.41 -9.81 3.63
N VAL A 95 -14.08 -8.93 4.36
CA VAL A 95 -13.43 -8.01 5.28
C VAL A 95 -13.06 -8.77 6.55
N VAL A 96 -11.80 -8.71 6.96
CA VAL A 96 -11.30 -9.43 8.15
C VAL A 96 -10.87 -8.50 9.28
N ALA A 97 -10.60 -7.23 8.97
CA ALA A 97 -10.35 -6.19 9.97
C ALA A 97 -10.72 -4.82 9.41
N GLU A 98 -11.24 -3.95 10.27
CA GLU A 98 -11.43 -2.54 9.96
C GLU A 98 -11.07 -1.67 11.16
N SER A 99 -10.52 -0.50 10.88
CA SER A 99 -10.33 0.58 11.84
C SER A 99 -10.93 1.85 11.25
N LYS A 100 -11.50 2.70 12.10
CA LYS A 100 -11.95 4.03 11.70
C LYS A 100 -11.72 5.02 12.82
N LYS A 101 -11.10 6.15 12.47
CA LYS A 101 -10.83 7.27 13.37
C LYS A 101 -11.35 8.55 12.73
N ASN A 102 -11.98 9.42 13.52
CA ASN A 102 -12.37 10.75 13.09
C ASN A 102 -11.83 11.76 14.10
N GLU A 103 -10.98 12.67 13.62
CA GLU A 103 -10.41 13.75 14.41
C GLU A 103 -10.73 15.08 13.73
N ARG A 104 -11.73 15.78 14.26
CA ARG A 104 -12.10 17.13 13.81
C ARG A 104 -12.36 17.22 12.30
N GLY A 105 -12.95 16.20 11.68
CA GLY A 105 -13.22 16.16 10.24
C GLY A 105 -12.11 15.54 9.39
N LEU A 106 -11.04 15.06 10.02
CA LEU A 106 -10.05 14.17 9.39
C LEU A 106 -10.45 12.72 9.69
N ILE A 107 -10.83 11.99 8.65
CA ILE A 107 -11.30 10.61 8.75
C ILE A 107 -10.20 9.70 8.19
N PHE A 108 -9.76 8.77 9.03
CA PHE A 108 -8.83 7.70 8.65
C PHE A 108 -9.57 6.38 8.76
N LYS A 109 -9.54 5.57 7.71
CA LYS A 109 -10.13 4.24 7.68
C LYS A 109 -9.13 3.24 7.11
N ASP A 110 -8.86 2.19 7.87
CA ASP A 110 -8.11 1.04 7.36
C ASP A 110 -9.08 -0.13 7.18
N THR A 111 -8.97 -0.85 6.07
CA THR A 111 -9.73 -2.08 5.81
C THR A 111 -8.77 -3.16 5.32
N THR A 112 -8.71 -4.28 6.05
CA THR A 112 -8.01 -5.49 5.61
C THR A 112 -9.02 -6.46 5.01
N ILE A 113 -8.75 -6.90 3.79
CA ILE A 113 -9.59 -7.79 3.00
C ILE A 113 -8.78 -9.05 2.67
N CYS A 114 -9.43 -10.20 2.74
CA CYS A 114 -8.89 -11.47 2.25
C CYS A 114 -9.72 -11.97 1.07
N ALA A 115 -9.06 -12.57 0.08
CA ALA A 115 -9.73 -13.42 -0.88
C ALA A 115 -10.28 -14.66 -0.16
N LYS A 116 -11.50 -15.09 -0.48
CA LYS A 116 -12.15 -16.27 0.13
C LYS A 116 -11.43 -17.57 -0.18
N ASP A 117 -10.73 -17.63 -1.31
CA ASP A 117 -9.88 -18.76 -1.71
C ASP A 117 -8.46 -18.70 -1.11
N GLY A 118 -8.14 -17.66 -0.34
CA GLY A 118 -6.83 -17.46 0.27
C GLY A 118 -5.73 -17.02 -0.71
N SER A 119 -6.07 -16.65 -1.95
CA SER A 119 -5.08 -16.30 -2.99
C SER A 119 -4.34 -14.99 -2.74
N TYR A 120 -4.94 -14.05 -2.00
CA TYR A 120 -4.32 -12.79 -1.61
C TYR A 120 -4.99 -12.16 -0.39
N MET A 121 -4.30 -11.17 0.16
CA MET A 121 -4.85 -10.17 1.08
C MET A 121 -4.65 -8.78 0.49
N ARG A 122 -5.44 -7.81 0.94
CA ARG A 122 -5.16 -6.40 0.67
C ARG A 122 -5.48 -5.53 1.87
N LEU A 123 -4.62 -4.54 2.09
CA LEU A 123 -4.83 -3.46 3.04
C LEU A 123 -5.23 -2.23 2.23
N ILE A 124 -6.33 -1.58 2.61
CA ILE A 124 -6.78 -0.30 2.06
C ILE A 124 -6.66 0.72 3.19
N GLU A 125 -5.92 1.79 2.94
CA GLU A 125 -5.76 2.93 3.84
C GLU A 125 -6.40 4.14 3.19
N ASP A 126 -7.45 4.66 3.81
CA ASP A 126 -8.28 5.71 3.26
C ASP A 126 -8.32 6.93 4.18
N TYR A 127 -7.91 8.07 3.63
CA TYR A 127 -7.86 9.35 4.29
C TYR A 127 -8.82 10.32 3.62
N THR A 128 -9.74 10.88 4.40
CA THR A 128 -10.67 11.91 3.96
C THR A 128 -10.53 13.15 4.84
N ASP A 129 -10.38 14.30 4.21
CA ASP A 129 -10.38 15.62 4.87
C ASP A 129 -11.67 16.34 4.49
N THR A 130 -12.47 16.68 5.51
CA THR A 130 -13.73 17.43 5.40
C THR A 130 -13.68 18.79 6.10
N THR A 131 -12.49 19.30 6.43
CA THR A 131 -12.35 20.39 7.40
C THR A 131 -12.45 21.80 6.82
N GLY A 132 -12.19 21.98 5.52
CA GLY A 132 -12.29 23.29 4.88
C GLY A 132 -13.57 23.51 4.08
N PRO A 133 -13.89 24.77 3.74
CA PRO A 133 -15.06 25.12 2.93
C PRO A 133 -14.90 24.54 1.53
N ASN A 134 -15.85 23.70 1.10
CA ASN A 134 -15.83 23.00 -0.19
C ASN A 134 -14.62 22.07 -0.41
N THR A 135 -13.84 21.76 0.62
CA THR A 135 -12.74 20.79 0.55
C THR A 135 -13.21 19.47 1.13
N TYR A 136 -13.79 18.64 0.26
CA TYR A 136 -13.77 17.20 0.42
C TYR A 136 -12.57 16.71 -0.38
N THR A 137 -11.49 16.34 0.29
CA THR A 137 -10.35 15.68 -0.37
C THR A 137 -10.20 14.28 0.15
N ARG A 138 -9.88 13.35 -0.75
CA ARG A 138 -9.70 11.94 -0.41
C ARG A 138 -8.40 11.43 -0.98
N ARG A 139 -7.67 10.65 -0.20
CA ARG A 139 -6.49 9.92 -0.62
C ARG A 139 -6.65 8.49 -0.17
N THR A 140 -6.52 7.57 -1.10
CA THR A 140 -6.64 6.15 -0.79
C THR A 140 -5.40 5.45 -1.30
N PHE A 141 -4.81 4.63 -0.45
CA PHE A 141 -3.71 3.74 -0.80
C PHE A 141 -4.16 2.31 -0.61
N SER A 142 -3.60 1.39 -1.39
CA SER A 142 -3.75 -0.02 -1.11
C SER A 142 -2.49 -0.80 -1.45
N ILE A 143 -2.23 -1.84 -0.68
CA ILE A 143 -1.30 -2.91 -1.02
C ILE A 143 -2.06 -4.22 -1.07
N LYS A 144 -2.09 -4.85 -2.24
CA LYS A 144 -2.56 -6.22 -2.44
C LYS A 144 -1.36 -7.14 -2.52
N TYR A 145 -1.37 -8.25 -1.78
CA TYR A 145 -0.21 -9.13 -1.65
C TYR A 145 -0.62 -10.59 -1.49
N LYS A 146 0.18 -11.49 -2.06
CA LYS A 146 -0.10 -12.93 -2.05
C LYS A 146 -0.18 -13.55 -0.66
N ASN A 147 0.72 -13.15 0.25
CA ASN A 147 0.81 -13.67 1.62
C ASN A 147 1.67 -12.77 2.52
N GLN A 148 1.72 -13.08 3.81
CA GLN A 148 2.45 -12.30 4.81
C GLN A 148 3.95 -12.17 4.51
N LYS A 149 4.59 -13.19 3.90
CA LYS A 149 6.00 -13.10 3.50
C LYS A 149 6.18 -11.97 2.49
N VAL A 150 5.35 -11.94 1.44
CA VAL A 150 5.39 -10.87 0.43
C VAL A 150 5.12 -9.51 1.05
N PHE A 151 4.12 -9.40 1.94
CA PHE A 151 3.86 -8.14 2.64
C PHE A 151 5.09 -7.64 3.41
N ASN A 152 5.74 -8.52 4.18
CA ASN A 152 6.93 -8.16 4.96
C ASN A 152 8.08 -7.72 4.06
N GLU A 153 8.27 -8.38 2.91
CA GLU A 153 9.26 -8.04 1.89
C GLU A 153 9.05 -6.61 1.36
N TYR A 154 7.80 -6.27 1.02
CA TYR A 154 7.46 -4.99 0.40
C TYR A 154 7.06 -3.89 1.36
N ARG A 155 6.98 -4.15 2.68
CA ARG A 155 6.45 -3.20 3.66
C ARG A 155 7.19 -1.86 3.64
N ALA A 156 8.52 -1.90 3.68
CA ALA A 156 9.33 -0.68 3.65
C ALA A 156 9.17 0.09 2.33
N VAL A 157 9.11 -0.64 1.22
CA VAL A 157 8.89 -0.08 -0.12
C VAL A 157 7.51 0.59 -0.22
N TYR A 158 6.48 -0.05 0.31
CA TYR A 158 5.12 0.47 0.33
C TYR A 158 5.00 1.74 1.20
N GLU A 159 5.68 1.78 2.35
CA GLU A 159 5.76 3.02 3.16
C GLU A 159 6.45 4.16 2.40
N MET A 160 7.54 3.89 1.69
CA MET A 160 8.19 4.90 0.83
C MET A 160 7.26 5.38 -0.28
N PHE A 161 6.56 4.47 -0.95
CA PHE A 161 5.54 4.76 -1.97
C PHE A 161 4.49 5.74 -1.42
N LYS A 162 3.86 5.42 -0.27
CA LYS A 162 2.84 6.27 0.36
C LYS A 162 3.37 7.66 0.71
N ASN A 163 4.55 7.70 1.34
CA ASN A 163 5.16 8.95 1.81
C ASN A 163 5.67 9.84 0.66
N SER A 164 5.81 9.29 -0.55
CA SER A 164 6.22 10.04 -1.74
C SER A 164 5.10 10.82 -2.43
N LEU A 165 3.84 10.70 -1.98
CA LEU A 165 2.72 11.38 -2.62
C LEU A 165 2.87 12.90 -2.52
N MET A 166 3.16 13.52 -3.66
CA MET A 166 3.26 14.97 -3.81
C MET A 166 2.00 15.51 -4.47
N LYS A 167 1.42 16.57 -3.87
CA LYS A 167 0.34 17.33 -4.51
C LYS A 167 0.91 18.29 -5.54
N ARG A 168 0.32 18.35 -6.73
CA ARG A 168 0.60 19.45 -7.66
C ARG A 168 -0.21 20.67 -7.23
N ALA A 169 0.49 21.77 -6.94
CA ALA A 169 -0.13 23.08 -6.81
C ALA A 169 -0.55 23.57 -8.21
N PHE A 170 -1.72 24.17 -8.31
CA PHE A 170 -2.21 24.87 -9.49
C PHE A 170 -2.72 26.24 -9.06
#